data_AF-A0A1X7FSM5-F1
#
_entry.id   AF-A0A1X7FSM5-F1
#
_cell.length_a   1.000
_cell.length_b   1.000
_cell.length_c   1.000
_cell.angle_alpha   90.00
_cell.angle_beta   90.00
_cell.angle_gamma   90.00
#
_symmetry.space_group_name_H-M   'P 1'
#
loop_
_entity.id
_entity.type
_entity.pdbx_description
1 polymer ?
#
loop_
_entity_poly.entity_id
_entity_poly.type
_entity_poly.pdbx_seq_one_letter_code
_entity_poly.pdbx_strand_id
1 'polypeptide(L)'
;MSTTDRTTGAQPPKARGDRHPPRTATTAPGPPARRDSTAPPLRPPAAVGWAYLMVIVATLAAIASNVFEIRHQVETGVAGAATTGDLALTIAFCALFGFFAEMLRAGRQWGRVLLTIFTSLGLVFTGLGLAQLGGRPLVGPLQASLAVASLIPSVIGLVLMYVPSVNRWMAAVRDRSRTISPRLRKAVLTVHVAISVGWLGLVTGMFAMSVTGATTHDADLQAAMYRTMSLLDEIFLGMTSMFALISGVVVSAGTKWGLLRRRWVATKFFLTMGVMILGFSVIHQLILEANTLVDEGAPVRGGRLDGVGWAMSGTALLALLSLVFMTAVSTYKPWGTTRWNRAPAANAAAHTAPRPARPSVSEGQS
;
A
#
# COMPACT_ATOMS: atom_id res chain seq x y z
N MET A 1 -76.84 5.24 7.81
CA MET A 1 -77.04 6.12 8.98
C MET A 1 -75.65 6.57 9.42
N SER A 2 -75.20 7.83 9.41
CA SER A 2 -75.73 9.16 9.08
C SER A 2 -74.45 10.03 8.87
N THR A 3 -74.30 10.81 7.79
CA THR A 3 -74.34 12.31 7.75
C THR A 3 -73.83 12.99 9.04
N THR A 4 -72.97 14.00 9.08
CA THR A 4 -72.65 15.21 8.27
C THR A 4 -71.34 15.79 8.92
N ASP A 5 -70.54 16.73 8.41
CA ASP A 5 -70.86 18.01 7.80
C ASP A 5 -69.62 18.68 7.16
N ARG A 6 -69.89 19.54 6.19
CA ARG A 6 -68.96 20.46 5.51
C ARG A 6 -68.89 21.78 6.28
N THR A 7 -67.73 22.44 6.23
CA THR A 7 -67.72 23.91 6.18
C THR A 7 -66.79 24.39 5.07
N THR A 8 -67.42 25.07 4.12
CA THR A 8 -66.87 25.73 2.95
C THR A 8 -66.40 27.13 3.31
N GLY A 9 -65.18 27.52 2.90
CA GLY A 9 -64.71 28.90 2.86
C GLY A 9 -64.32 29.24 1.41
N ALA A 10 -64.97 30.25 0.84
CA ALA A 10 -64.93 30.61 -0.57
C ALA A 10 -63.66 31.37 -1.01
N GLN A 11 -63.26 31.20 -2.28
CA GLN A 11 -62.40 32.15 -3.00
C GLN A 11 -62.81 32.20 -4.50
N PRO A 12 -62.89 33.38 -5.14
CA PRO A 12 -63.60 33.62 -6.41
C PRO A 12 -62.74 33.34 -7.67
N PRO A 13 -63.34 33.36 -8.90
CA PRO A 13 -62.77 32.71 -10.07
C PRO A 13 -61.82 33.62 -10.86
N LYS A 14 -60.75 33.05 -11.44
CA LYS A 14 -59.95 33.72 -12.48
C LYS A 14 -59.64 32.80 -13.66
N ALA A 15 -60.27 33.18 -14.77
CA ALA A 15 -59.77 33.26 -16.13
C ALA A 15 -58.98 32.09 -16.73
N ARG A 16 -59.64 31.51 -17.74
CA ARG A 16 -59.12 30.71 -18.84
C ARG A 16 -58.07 31.50 -19.63
N GLY A 17 -56.98 30.83 -20.00
CA GLY A 17 -56.13 31.20 -21.12
C GLY A 17 -54.69 31.45 -20.72
N ASP A 18 -53.80 30.50 -21.04
CA ASP A 18 -52.48 30.83 -21.57
C ASP A 18 -51.91 29.65 -22.35
N ARG A 19 -51.56 29.95 -23.61
CA ARG A 19 -50.99 29.03 -24.58
C ARG A 19 -49.54 28.76 -24.20
N HIS A 20 -49.17 27.50 -24.04
CA HIS A 20 -47.77 27.09 -23.94
C HIS A 20 -47.02 27.42 -25.25
N PRO A 21 -45.88 28.15 -25.22
CA PRO A 21 -45.03 28.29 -26.39
C PRO A 21 -44.32 26.95 -26.69
N PRO A 22 -43.98 26.68 -27.96
CA PRO A 22 -43.32 25.43 -28.33
C PRO A 22 -41.93 25.35 -27.68
N ARG A 23 -41.67 24.25 -26.95
CA ARG A 23 -40.32 23.93 -26.44
C ARG A 23 -39.37 23.85 -27.63
N THR A 24 -38.48 24.83 -27.75
CA THR A 24 -37.32 24.76 -28.63
C THR A 24 -36.46 23.58 -28.20
N ALA A 25 -36.27 22.64 -29.13
CA ALA A 25 -35.41 21.48 -28.93
C ALA A 25 -33.97 21.96 -28.73
N THR A 26 -33.56 22.10 -27.47
CA THR A 26 -32.15 22.24 -27.12
C THR A 26 -31.51 20.87 -27.38
N THR A 27 -30.72 20.78 -28.44
CA THR A 27 -29.88 19.63 -28.76
C THR A 27 -29.06 19.28 -27.52
N ALA A 28 -29.34 18.12 -26.93
CA ALA A 28 -28.54 17.59 -25.84
C ALA A 28 -27.07 17.49 -26.30
N PRO A 29 -26.09 17.87 -25.47
CA PRO A 29 -24.69 17.67 -25.82
C PRO A 29 -24.48 16.17 -26.08
N GLY A 30 -24.00 15.85 -27.29
CA GLY A 30 -23.77 14.48 -27.71
C GLY A 30 -22.90 13.73 -26.69
N PRO A 31 -23.09 12.40 -26.55
CA PRO A 31 -22.29 11.59 -25.64
C PRO A 31 -20.79 11.84 -25.91
N PRO A 32 -19.94 11.92 -24.87
CA PRO A 32 -18.52 12.16 -25.06
C PRO A 32 -17.97 11.12 -26.04
N ALA A 33 -17.32 11.60 -27.10
CA ALA A 33 -16.77 10.76 -28.16
C ALA A 33 -16.06 9.54 -27.54
N ARG A 34 -16.56 8.34 -27.84
CA ARG A 34 -15.84 7.10 -27.53
C ARG A 34 -14.50 7.23 -28.24
N ARG A 35 -13.41 7.44 -27.49
CA ARG A 35 -12.05 7.40 -28.05
C ARG A 35 -11.91 6.08 -28.81
N ASP A 36 -11.60 6.18 -30.09
CA ASP A 36 -11.48 5.06 -31.01
C ASP A 36 -10.65 3.92 -30.39
N SER A 37 -11.28 2.76 -30.27
CA SER A 37 -10.65 1.51 -29.81
C SER A 37 -9.67 0.92 -30.83
N THR A 38 -9.45 1.60 -31.97
CA THR A 38 -8.62 1.15 -33.11
C THR A 38 -7.24 1.79 -33.16
N ALA A 39 -6.94 2.77 -32.29
CA ALA A 39 -5.59 3.34 -32.22
C ALA A 39 -4.57 2.26 -31.77
N PRO A 40 -3.42 2.11 -32.46
CA PRO A 40 -2.42 1.10 -32.12
C PRO A 40 -1.97 1.21 -30.65
N PRO A 41 -1.62 0.10 -29.99
CA PRO A 41 -1.19 0.12 -28.61
C PRO A 41 -0.01 1.07 -28.43
N LEU A 42 -0.16 2.03 -27.50
CA LEU A 42 0.87 3.01 -27.20
C LEU A 42 2.14 2.28 -26.72
N ARG A 43 3.19 2.30 -27.54
CA ARG A 43 4.49 1.73 -27.19
C ARG A 43 5.01 2.37 -25.90
N PRO A 44 5.54 1.57 -24.96
CA PRO A 44 6.11 2.12 -23.73
C PRO A 44 7.35 2.99 -24.07
N PRO A 45 7.55 4.12 -23.38
CA PRO A 45 8.76 4.92 -23.53
C PRO A 45 10.02 4.12 -23.20
N ALA A 46 11.16 4.44 -23.84
CA ALA A 46 12.44 3.80 -23.55
C ALA A 46 12.83 3.89 -22.06
N ALA A 47 12.43 4.98 -21.37
CA ALA A 47 12.62 5.14 -19.93
C ALA A 47 11.97 4.02 -19.08
N VAL A 48 10.88 3.39 -19.55
CA VAL A 48 10.28 2.22 -18.87
C VAL A 48 11.20 1.01 -19.01
N GLY A 49 11.84 0.83 -20.17
CA GLY A 49 12.83 -0.23 -20.40
C GLY A 49 14.08 -0.04 -19.54
N TRP A 50 14.56 1.20 -19.40
CA TRP A 50 15.69 1.52 -18.52
C TRP A 50 15.34 1.35 -17.04
N ALA A 51 14.16 1.80 -16.60
CA ALA A 51 13.70 1.55 -15.23
C ALA A 51 13.63 0.04 -14.93
N TYR A 52 13.13 -0.75 -15.87
CA TYR A 52 13.11 -2.21 -15.79
C TYR A 52 14.51 -2.80 -15.64
N LEU A 53 15.46 -2.37 -16.48
CA LEU A 53 16.86 -2.80 -16.40
C LEU A 53 17.47 -2.47 -15.03
N MET A 54 17.24 -1.25 -14.51
CA MET A 54 17.78 -0.84 -13.21
C MET A 54 17.22 -1.67 -12.05
N VAL A 55 15.92 -2.02 -12.09
CA VAL A 55 15.31 -2.93 -11.10
C VAL A 55 15.97 -4.30 -11.16
N ILE A 56 16.22 -4.84 -12.36
CA ILE A 56 16.94 -6.12 -12.52
C ILE A 56 18.34 -6.02 -11.93
N VAL A 57 19.11 -4.99 -12.29
CA VAL A 57 20.47 -4.79 -11.78
C VAL A 57 20.49 -4.70 -10.25
N ALA A 58 19.59 -3.92 -9.66
CA ALA A 58 19.45 -3.81 -8.21
C ALA A 58 19.08 -5.17 -7.57
N THR A 59 18.19 -5.93 -8.20
CA THR A 59 17.78 -7.26 -7.74
C THR A 59 18.95 -8.25 -7.81
N LEU A 60 19.71 -8.26 -8.90
CA LEU A 60 20.91 -9.11 -9.04
C LEU A 60 21.98 -8.75 -8.01
N ALA A 61 22.18 -7.46 -7.72
CA ALA A 61 23.09 -7.01 -6.67
C ALA A 61 22.64 -7.48 -5.27
N ALA A 62 21.33 -7.45 -4.99
CA ALA A 62 20.77 -7.97 -3.75
C ALA A 62 20.95 -9.50 -3.63
N ILE A 63 20.73 -10.26 -4.72
CA ILE A 63 21.01 -11.70 -4.77
C ILE A 63 22.48 -11.96 -4.46
N ALA A 64 23.39 -11.24 -5.12
CA ALA A 64 24.82 -11.39 -4.90
C ALA A 64 25.18 -11.14 -3.42
N SER A 65 24.68 -10.06 -2.83
CA SER A 65 24.85 -9.73 -1.41
C SER A 65 24.40 -10.89 -0.49
N ASN A 66 23.21 -11.45 -0.74
CA ASN A 66 22.67 -12.54 0.08
C ASN A 66 23.47 -13.84 -0.09
N VAL A 67 23.99 -14.13 -1.29
CA VAL A 67 24.86 -15.30 -1.52
C VAL A 67 26.14 -15.20 -0.68
N PHE A 68 26.73 -14.01 -0.54
CA PHE A 68 27.89 -13.81 0.32
C PHE A 68 27.57 -13.99 1.80
N GLU A 69 26.41 -13.51 2.26
CA GLU A 69 25.94 -13.71 3.64
C GLU A 69 25.76 -15.21 3.95
N ILE A 70 25.10 -15.95 3.06
CA ILE A 70 24.91 -17.40 3.18
C ILE A 70 26.25 -18.12 3.19
N ARG A 71 27.18 -17.73 2.31
CA ARG A 71 28.53 -18.30 2.29
C ARG A 71 29.22 -18.11 3.64
N HIS A 72 29.12 -16.92 4.23
CA HIS A 72 29.69 -16.64 5.54
C HIS A 72 29.04 -17.49 6.66
N GLN A 73 27.71 -17.69 6.62
CA GLN A 73 27.00 -18.57 7.57
C GLN A 73 27.45 -20.03 7.46
N VAL A 74 27.69 -20.51 6.23
CA VAL A 74 28.21 -21.86 5.98
C VAL A 74 29.65 -22.00 6.49
N GLU A 75 30.51 -21.02 6.22
CA GLU A 75 31.91 -21.01 6.65
C GLU A 75 32.06 -20.93 8.18
N THR A 76 31.12 -20.26 8.87
CA THR A 76 31.11 -20.12 10.35
C THR A 76 30.38 -21.25 11.08
N GLY A 77 29.80 -22.22 10.35
CA GLY A 77 29.07 -23.34 10.95
C GLY A 77 27.72 -22.97 11.57
N VAL A 78 27.22 -21.76 11.29
CA VAL A 78 25.91 -21.24 11.76
C VAL A 78 24.79 -21.58 10.75
N ALA A 79 25.13 -22.21 9.63
CA ALA A 79 24.17 -22.61 8.60
C ALA A 79 23.13 -23.61 9.14
N GLY A 80 21.86 -23.23 9.05
CA GLY A 80 20.73 -24.00 9.57
C GLY A 80 19.42 -23.69 8.83
N ALA A 81 18.28 -23.94 9.48
CA ALA A 81 16.96 -23.65 8.90
C ALA A 81 16.79 -22.17 8.47
N ALA A 82 17.42 -21.24 9.20
CA ALA A 82 17.46 -19.82 8.88
C ALA A 82 18.04 -19.51 7.48
N THR A 83 19.12 -20.21 7.08
CA THR A 83 19.76 -20.04 5.77
C THR A 83 18.84 -20.47 4.61
N THR A 84 18.02 -21.49 4.84
CA THR A 84 17.00 -21.94 3.87
C THR A 84 15.86 -20.93 3.76
N GLY A 85 15.43 -20.35 4.88
CA GLY A 85 14.46 -19.25 4.94
C GLY A 85 14.93 -18.01 4.18
N ASP A 86 16.18 -17.61 4.39
CA ASP A 86 16.79 -16.45 3.72
C ASP A 86 16.86 -16.64 2.19
N LEU A 87 17.23 -17.84 1.72
CA LEU A 87 17.22 -18.20 0.29
C LEU A 87 15.82 -18.15 -0.30
N ALA A 88 14.84 -18.79 0.35
CA ALA A 88 13.46 -18.81 -0.11
C ALA A 88 12.87 -17.40 -0.19
N LEU A 89 13.12 -16.58 0.83
CA LEU A 89 12.72 -15.17 0.88
C LEU A 89 13.37 -14.38 -0.26
N THR A 90 14.68 -14.54 -0.48
CA THR A 90 15.41 -13.88 -1.58
C THR A 90 14.81 -14.22 -2.93
N ILE A 91 14.60 -15.50 -3.22
CA ILE A 91 14.01 -15.97 -4.47
C ILE A 91 12.59 -15.40 -4.65
N ALA A 92 11.78 -15.44 -3.59
CA ALA A 92 10.42 -14.89 -3.60
C ALA A 92 10.42 -13.39 -3.89
N PHE A 93 11.31 -12.61 -3.27
CA PHE A 93 11.48 -11.18 -3.55
C PHE A 93 11.87 -10.93 -5.00
N CYS A 94 12.85 -11.66 -5.53
CA CYS A 94 13.32 -11.48 -6.90
C CYS A 94 12.19 -11.75 -7.92
N ALA A 95 11.46 -12.84 -7.72
CA ALA A 95 10.29 -13.16 -8.54
C ALA A 95 9.21 -12.08 -8.44
N LEU A 96 8.97 -11.54 -7.24
CA LEU A 96 7.99 -10.50 -6.99
C LEU A 96 8.36 -9.15 -7.65
N PHE A 97 9.63 -8.72 -7.53
CA PHE A 97 10.13 -7.51 -8.19
C PHE A 97 10.06 -7.63 -9.71
N GLY A 98 10.47 -8.77 -10.27
CA GLY A 98 10.32 -9.07 -11.69
C GLY A 98 8.86 -9.02 -12.14
N PHE A 99 7.95 -9.63 -11.36
CA PHE A 99 6.51 -9.57 -11.62
C PHE A 99 5.98 -8.12 -11.62
N PHE A 100 6.34 -7.30 -10.63
CA PHE A 100 5.90 -5.89 -10.59
C PHE A 100 6.46 -5.07 -11.75
N ALA A 101 7.70 -5.36 -12.16
CA ALA A 101 8.35 -4.74 -13.30
C ALA A 101 7.64 -5.10 -14.62
N GLU A 102 7.20 -6.35 -14.77
CA GLU A 102 6.34 -6.76 -15.88
C GLU A 102 4.96 -6.10 -15.82
N MET A 103 4.36 -5.97 -14.64
CA MET A 103 3.09 -5.26 -14.49
C MET A 103 3.22 -3.76 -14.85
N LEU A 104 4.36 -3.13 -14.55
CA LEU A 104 4.68 -1.77 -15.00
C LEU A 104 4.78 -1.71 -16.53
N ARG A 105 5.51 -2.65 -17.17
CA ARG A 105 5.63 -2.75 -18.63
C ARG A 105 4.27 -2.96 -19.30
N ALA A 106 3.38 -3.72 -18.66
CA ALA A 106 2.00 -3.90 -19.08
C ALA A 106 1.09 -2.68 -18.84
N GLY A 107 1.63 -1.56 -18.33
CA GLY A 107 0.90 -0.30 -18.13
C GLY A 107 -0.02 -0.30 -16.91
N ARG A 108 0.18 -1.22 -15.95
CA ARG A 108 -0.62 -1.30 -14.74
C ARG A 108 -0.06 -0.38 -13.66
N GLN A 109 -0.86 0.63 -13.26
CA GLN A 109 -0.43 1.64 -12.28
C GLN A 109 -0.01 1.05 -10.92
N TRP A 110 -0.62 -0.05 -10.49
CA TRP A 110 -0.29 -0.69 -9.22
C TRP A 110 1.11 -1.34 -9.23
N GLY A 111 1.59 -1.84 -10.37
CA GLY A 111 2.97 -2.33 -10.50
C GLY A 111 3.99 -1.21 -10.28
N ARG A 112 3.72 -0.01 -10.84
CA ARG A 112 4.52 1.19 -10.57
C ARG A 112 4.55 1.55 -9.09
N VAL A 113 3.38 1.58 -8.45
CA VAL A 113 3.26 1.96 -7.04
C VAL A 113 3.99 0.96 -6.14
N LEU A 114 3.85 -0.35 -6.39
CA LEU A 114 4.56 -1.38 -5.64
C LEU A 114 6.07 -1.24 -5.78
N LEU A 115 6.59 -1.12 -7.01
CA LEU A 115 8.02 -0.90 -7.22
C LEU A 115 8.53 0.33 -6.47
N THR A 116 7.80 1.44 -6.53
CA THR A 116 8.18 2.63 -5.76
C THR A 116 8.22 2.37 -4.26
N ILE A 117 7.18 1.75 -3.69
CA ILE A 117 7.13 1.43 -2.26
C ILE A 117 8.28 0.52 -1.86
N PHE A 118 8.48 -0.58 -2.59
CA PHE A 118 9.48 -1.58 -2.28
C PHE A 118 10.91 -1.07 -2.49
N THR A 119 11.16 -0.30 -3.55
CA THR A 119 12.47 0.36 -3.75
C THR A 119 12.73 1.39 -2.66
N SER A 120 11.76 2.23 -2.29
CA SER A 120 11.92 3.19 -1.20
C SER A 120 12.14 2.51 0.15
N LEU A 121 11.38 1.44 0.43
CA LEU A 121 11.53 0.66 1.66
C LEU A 121 12.89 -0.05 1.71
N GLY A 122 13.35 -0.58 0.58
CA GLY A 122 14.70 -1.13 0.43
C GLY A 122 15.77 -0.10 0.75
N LEU A 123 15.67 1.11 0.19
CA LEU A 123 16.59 2.22 0.52
C LEU A 123 16.59 2.56 2.02
N VAL A 124 15.41 2.57 2.66
CA VAL A 124 15.29 2.82 4.10
C VAL A 124 15.95 1.70 4.91
N PHE A 125 15.67 0.44 4.62
CA PHE A 125 16.26 -0.69 5.35
C PHE A 125 17.76 -0.80 5.12
N THR A 126 18.25 -0.58 3.91
CA THR A 126 19.68 -0.52 3.63
C THR A 126 20.34 0.63 4.40
N GLY A 127 19.69 1.80 4.46
CA GLY A 127 20.17 2.93 5.26
C GLY A 127 20.20 2.64 6.76
N LEU A 128 19.17 2.00 7.31
CA LEU A 128 19.12 1.60 8.72
C LEU A 128 20.20 0.56 9.07
N GLY A 129 20.41 -0.41 8.18
CA GLY A 129 21.47 -1.41 8.34
C GLY A 129 22.88 -0.79 8.30
N LEU A 130 23.13 0.15 7.39
CA LEU A 130 24.38 0.91 7.33
C LEU A 130 24.59 1.78 8.58
N ALA A 131 23.51 2.32 9.16
CA ALA A 131 23.56 3.14 10.37
C ALA A 131 23.63 2.32 11.67
N GLN A 132 23.55 0.99 11.61
CA GLN A 132 23.44 0.09 12.77
C GLN A 132 22.24 0.42 13.69
N LEU A 133 21.18 1.03 13.12
CA LEU A 133 19.97 1.43 13.84
C LEU A 133 18.82 0.41 13.69
N GLY A 134 19.08 -0.72 13.04
CA GLY A 134 18.13 -1.83 12.89
C GLY A 134 18.41 -2.68 11.64
N GLY A 135 18.08 -3.98 11.72
CA GLY A 135 18.40 -4.98 10.69
C GLY A 135 19.62 -5.82 11.07
N ARG A 136 19.84 -6.94 10.36
CA ARG A 136 21.04 -7.78 10.59
C ARG A 136 22.31 -6.98 10.27
N PRO A 137 23.34 -7.00 11.13
CA PRO A 137 24.58 -6.27 10.88
C PRO A 137 25.24 -6.78 9.60
N LEU A 138 25.68 -5.86 8.74
CA LEU A 138 26.40 -6.20 7.50
C LEU A 138 27.71 -6.91 7.87
N VAL A 139 27.88 -8.15 7.38
CA VAL A 139 29.10 -8.95 7.56
C VAL A 139 30.19 -8.46 6.61
N GLY A 140 30.88 -7.41 7.06
CA GLY A 140 32.14 -6.94 6.47
C GLY A 140 32.03 -5.88 5.37
N PRO A 141 33.18 -5.33 4.95
CA PRO A 141 33.25 -4.17 4.06
C PRO A 141 32.75 -4.46 2.64
N LEU A 142 32.81 -5.72 2.20
CA LEU A 142 32.35 -6.14 0.88
C LEU A 142 30.82 -6.11 0.77
N GLN A 143 30.10 -6.61 1.78
CA GLN A 143 28.63 -6.58 1.79
C GLN A 143 28.11 -5.13 1.88
N ALA A 144 28.77 -4.29 2.70
CA ALA A 144 28.46 -2.87 2.75
C ALA A 144 28.69 -2.17 1.40
N SER A 145 29.77 -2.51 0.69
CA SER A 145 30.06 -1.96 -0.64
C SER A 145 29.03 -2.39 -1.68
N LEU A 146 28.58 -3.65 -1.67
CA LEU A 146 27.52 -4.15 -2.55
C LEU A 146 26.17 -3.49 -2.25
N ALA A 147 25.85 -3.30 -0.97
CA ALA A 147 24.65 -2.61 -0.54
C ALA A 147 24.64 -1.16 -1.06
N VAL A 148 25.75 -0.42 -0.91
CA VAL A 148 25.90 0.95 -1.44
C VAL A 148 25.85 0.96 -2.97
N ALA A 149 26.50 0.00 -3.64
CA ALA A 149 26.46 -0.12 -5.09
C ALA A 149 25.04 -0.35 -5.63
N SER A 150 24.15 -0.98 -4.85
CA SER A 150 22.74 -1.18 -5.22
C SER A 150 21.86 0.08 -5.06
N LEU A 151 22.30 1.08 -4.28
CA LEU A 151 21.54 2.32 -4.06
C LEU A 151 21.44 3.15 -5.35
N ILE A 152 22.53 3.24 -6.10
CA ILE A 152 22.61 4.01 -7.35
C ILE A 152 21.56 3.55 -8.37
N PRO A 153 21.53 2.27 -8.81
CA PRO A 153 20.52 1.79 -9.75
C PRO A 153 19.11 1.87 -9.16
N SER A 154 18.94 1.68 -7.84
CA SER A 154 17.64 1.83 -7.18
C SER A 154 17.08 3.25 -7.28
N VAL A 155 17.90 4.26 -7.02
CA VAL A 155 17.53 5.68 -7.16
C VAL A 155 17.27 6.04 -8.62
N ILE A 156 18.15 5.63 -9.54
CA ILE A 156 17.98 5.89 -10.98
C ILE A 156 16.68 5.25 -11.49
N GLY A 157 16.42 3.99 -11.15
CA GLY A 157 15.19 3.28 -11.48
C GLY A 157 13.96 4.03 -10.97
N LEU A 158 14.00 4.48 -9.71
CA LEU A 158 12.92 5.24 -9.10
C LEU A 158 12.67 6.57 -9.84
N VAL A 159 13.71 7.33 -10.16
CA VAL A 159 13.58 8.61 -10.91
C VAL A 159 12.99 8.36 -12.30
N LEU A 160 13.48 7.35 -13.02
CA LEU A 160 13.02 7.01 -14.36
C LEU A 160 11.52 6.67 -14.41
N MET A 161 10.97 6.05 -13.36
CA MET A 161 9.54 5.72 -13.27
C MET A 161 8.60 6.95 -13.22
N TYR A 162 9.14 8.13 -12.91
CA TYR A 162 8.41 9.39 -12.75
C TYR A 162 8.79 10.47 -13.77
N VAL A 163 9.61 10.16 -14.77
CA VAL A 163 9.95 11.08 -15.86
C VAL A 163 8.68 11.49 -16.63
N PRO A 164 8.59 12.73 -17.17
CA PRO A 164 7.39 13.23 -17.84
C PRO A 164 6.88 12.34 -18.99
N SER A 165 7.77 11.65 -19.71
CA SER A 165 7.39 10.68 -20.76
C SER A 165 6.60 9.49 -20.21
N VAL A 166 7.04 8.90 -19.11
CA VAL A 166 6.38 7.77 -18.43
C VAL A 166 5.05 8.22 -17.82
N ASN A 167 5.00 9.39 -17.20
CA ASN A 167 3.77 9.92 -16.61
C ASN A 167 2.68 10.17 -17.66
N ARG A 168 3.05 10.72 -18.83
CA ARG A 168 2.11 10.91 -19.95
C ARG A 168 1.60 9.58 -20.50
N TRP A 169 2.49 8.60 -20.69
CA TRP A 169 2.10 7.27 -21.15
C TRP A 169 1.16 6.57 -20.16
N MET A 170 1.49 6.57 -18.87
CA MET A 170 0.65 5.98 -17.81
C MET A 170 -0.72 6.65 -17.72
N ALA A 171 -0.80 7.97 -17.92
CA ALA A 171 -2.07 8.67 -17.97
C ALA A 171 -2.93 8.21 -19.15
N ALA A 172 -2.33 8.02 -20.33
CA ALA A 172 -3.02 7.57 -21.54
C ALA A 172 -3.47 6.10 -21.49
N VAL A 173 -2.70 5.21 -20.85
CA VAL A 173 -3.06 3.79 -20.69
C VAL A 173 -4.10 3.58 -19.59
N ARG A 174 -4.09 4.40 -18.53
CA ARG A 174 -5.04 4.34 -17.41
C ARG A 174 -6.50 4.55 -17.80
N ASP A 175 -6.76 5.36 -18.82
CA ASP A 175 -8.12 5.55 -19.34
C ASP A 175 -8.66 4.28 -20.03
N ARG A 176 -7.78 3.40 -20.52
CA ARG A 176 -8.16 2.17 -21.25
C ARG A 176 -8.28 0.92 -20.36
N SER A 177 -7.56 0.81 -19.24
CA SER A 177 -7.43 -0.45 -18.47
C SER A 177 -8.40 -0.65 -17.29
N ARG A 178 -9.58 0.00 -17.31
CA ARG A 178 -10.44 0.14 -16.12
C ARG A 178 -11.14 -1.12 -15.57
N THR A 179 -10.89 -2.32 -16.06
CA THR A 179 -11.71 -3.49 -15.73
C THR A 179 -10.88 -4.70 -15.29
N ILE A 180 -10.40 -4.70 -14.03
CA ILE A 180 -10.16 -5.97 -13.33
C ILE A 180 -11.51 -6.69 -13.25
N SER A 181 -11.57 -7.95 -13.69
CA SER A 181 -12.82 -8.71 -13.68
C SER A 181 -13.40 -8.78 -12.25
N PRO A 182 -14.73 -8.71 -12.07
CA PRO A 182 -15.34 -8.77 -10.74
C PRO A 182 -14.93 -10.02 -9.95
N ARG A 183 -14.69 -11.14 -10.63
CA ARG A 183 -14.21 -12.40 -10.03
C ARG A 183 -12.80 -12.28 -9.49
N LEU A 184 -11.86 -11.76 -10.29
CA LEU A 184 -10.48 -11.54 -9.84
C LEU A 184 -10.42 -10.55 -8.68
N ARG A 185 -11.26 -9.50 -8.71
CA ARG A 185 -11.37 -8.56 -7.60
C ARG A 185 -11.83 -9.22 -6.30
N LYS A 186 -12.82 -10.11 -6.36
CA LYS A 186 -13.29 -10.86 -5.19
C LYS A 186 -12.20 -11.79 -4.67
N ALA A 187 -11.52 -12.54 -5.55
CA ALA A 187 -10.43 -13.43 -5.17
C ALA A 187 -9.29 -12.68 -4.46
N VAL A 188 -8.80 -11.58 -5.05
CA VAL A 188 -7.73 -10.77 -4.44
C VAL A 188 -8.19 -10.17 -3.11
N LEU A 189 -9.45 -9.75 -3.00
CA LEU A 189 -10.00 -9.24 -1.73
C LEU A 189 -10.06 -10.34 -0.66
N THR A 190 -10.51 -11.54 -1.00
CA THR A 190 -10.54 -12.68 -0.08
C THR A 190 -9.14 -13.03 0.40
N VAL A 191 -8.17 -13.09 -0.50
CA VAL A 191 -6.75 -13.32 -0.17
C VAL A 191 -6.23 -12.23 0.77
N HIS A 192 -6.48 -10.95 0.45
CA HIS A 192 -6.08 -9.83 1.32
C HIS A 192 -6.67 -9.94 2.72
N VAL A 193 -7.97 -10.27 2.84
CA VAL A 193 -8.65 -10.43 4.12
C VAL A 193 -8.06 -11.61 4.90
N ALA A 194 -7.87 -12.76 4.26
CA ALA A 194 -7.29 -13.94 4.91
C ALA A 194 -5.88 -13.65 5.45
N ILE A 195 -5.02 -13.00 4.65
CA ILE A 195 -3.69 -12.58 5.09
C ILE A 195 -3.77 -11.58 6.25
N SER A 196 -4.68 -10.59 6.16
CA SER A 196 -4.80 -9.56 7.20
C SER A 196 -5.28 -10.14 8.53
N VAL A 197 -6.23 -11.08 8.49
CA VAL A 197 -6.71 -11.80 9.69
C VAL A 197 -5.61 -12.70 10.25
N GLY A 198 -4.87 -13.41 9.39
CA GLY A 198 -3.72 -14.20 9.79
C GLY A 198 -2.64 -13.36 10.47
N TRP A 199 -2.33 -12.18 9.92
CA TRP A 199 -1.36 -11.25 10.51
C TRP A 199 -1.83 -10.70 11.86
N LEU A 200 -3.12 -10.34 11.99
CA LEU A 200 -3.70 -9.93 13.27
C LEU A 200 -3.63 -11.04 14.32
N GLY A 201 -3.96 -12.28 13.94
CA GLY A 201 -3.88 -13.44 14.82
C GLY A 201 -2.44 -13.72 15.27
N LEU A 202 -1.49 -13.66 14.34
CA LEU A 202 -0.06 -13.81 14.63
C LEU A 202 0.44 -12.79 15.66
N VAL A 203 0.17 -11.50 15.43
CA VAL A 203 0.56 -10.40 16.35
C VAL A 203 -0.13 -10.56 17.71
N THR A 204 -1.38 -11.01 17.74
CA THR A 204 -2.10 -11.28 19.00
C THR A 204 -1.45 -12.42 19.79
N GLY A 205 -1.09 -13.53 19.11
CA GLY A 205 -0.40 -14.65 19.74
C GLY A 205 0.99 -14.25 20.25
N MET A 206 1.75 -13.50 19.46
CA MET A 206 3.06 -12.97 19.85
C MET A 206 2.95 -12.00 21.04
N PHE A 207 1.90 -11.19 21.11
CA PHE A 207 1.64 -10.35 22.28
C PHE A 207 1.32 -11.18 23.53
N ALA A 208 0.53 -12.24 23.41
CA ALA A 208 0.25 -13.13 24.54
C ALA A 208 1.52 -13.86 25.03
N MET A 209 2.36 -14.33 24.11
CA MET A 209 3.65 -14.95 24.42
C MET A 209 4.62 -13.97 25.07
N SER A 210 4.71 -12.73 24.58
CA SER A 210 5.61 -11.72 25.15
C SER A 210 5.21 -11.34 26.58
N VAL A 211 3.92 -11.16 26.83
CA VAL A 211 3.40 -10.90 28.18
C VAL A 211 3.66 -12.11 29.08
N THR A 212 3.44 -13.33 28.60
CA THR A 212 3.70 -14.56 29.36
C THR A 212 5.17 -14.68 29.73
N GLY A 213 6.09 -14.49 28.76
CA GLY A 213 7.53 -14.50 29.02
C GLY A 213 7.98 -13.39 29.97
N ALA A 214 7.35 -12.21 29.93
CA ALA A 214 7.65 -11.10 30.81
C ALA A 214 7.01 -11.21 32.21
N THR A 215 6.05 -12.12 32.42
CA THR A 215 5.30 -12.26 33.67
C THR A 215 5.53 -13.58 34.41
N THR A 216 6.02 -14.62 33.73
CA THR A 216 6.31 -15.91 34.35
C THR A 216 7.48 -15.87 35.34
N HIS A 217 7.50 -16.82 36.27
CA HIS A 217 8.64 -17.13 37.15
C HIS A 217 9.29 -18.47 36.81
N ASP A 218 8.74 -19.19 35.83
CA ASP A 218 9.26 -20.46 35.32
C ASP A 218 10.20 -20.20 34.14
N ALA A 219 11.46 -20.64 34.27
CA ALA A 219 12.50 -20.49 33.27
C ALA A 219 12.19 -21.23 31.98
N ASP A 220 11.66 -22.45 32.09
CA ASP A 220 11.41 -23.31 30.94
C ASP A 220 10.25 -22.74 30.12
N LEU A 221 9.22 -22.24 30.80
CA LEU A 221 8.10 -21.57 30.14
C LEU A 221 8.53 -20.27 29.45
N GLN A 222 9.38 -19.46 30.08
CA GLN A 222 9.90 -18.22 29.48
C GLN A 222 10.71 -18.50 28.21
N ALA A 223 11.62 -19.48 28.30
CA ALA A 223 12.44 -19.91 27.17
C ALA A 223 11.58 -20.43 26.01
N ALA A 224 10.56 -21.24 26.32
CA ALA A 224 9.63 -21.76 25.31
C ALA A 224 8.89 -20.63 24.58
N MET A 225 8.42 -19.60 25.30
CA MET A 225 7.72 -18.46 24.68
C MET A 225 8.63 -17.68 23.73
N TYR A 226 9.84 -17.28 24.16
CA TYR A 226 10.74 -16.47 23.34
C TYR A 226 11.31 -17.23 22.14
N ARG A 227 11.65 -18.52 22.29
CA ARG A 227 12.07 -19.36 21.16
C ARG A 227 10.96 -19.55 20.13
N THR A 228 9.73 -19.78 20.58
CA THR A 228 8.57 -19.88 19.68
C THR A 228 8.31 -18.56 18.95
N MET A 229 8.47 -17.42 19.63
CA MET A 229 8.37 -16.11 19.00
C MET A 229 9.44 -15.90 17.93
N SER A 230 10.69 -16.31 18.17
CA SER A 230 11.77 -16.25 17.15
C SER A 230 11.39 -17.04 15.90
N LEU A 231 10.91 -18.27 16.06
CA LEU A 231 10.47 -19.10 14.94
C LEU A 231 9.31 -18.47 14.14
N LEU A 232 8.31 -17.92 14.84
CA LEU A 232 7.17 -17.27 14.19
C LEU A 232 7.56 -15.98 13.48
N ASP A 233 8.49 -15.22 14.06
CA ASP A 233 9.02 -13.99 13.49
C ASP A 233 9.77 -14.26 12.18
N GLU A 234 10.68 -15.24 12.20
CA GLU A 234 11.48 -15.65 11.04
C GLU A 234 10.62 -16.19 9.88
N ILE A 235 9.60 -17.01 10.19
CA ILE A 235 8.81 -17.69 9.15
C ILE A 235 7.65 -16.81 8.67
N PHE A 236 6.89 -16.22 9.60
CA PHE A 236 5.59 -15.65 9.29
C PHE A 236 5.52 -14.13 9.42
N LEU A 237 6.18 -13.49 10.38
CA LEU A 237 5.92 -12.07 10.66
C LEU A 237 6.32 -11.17 9.48
N GLY A 238 7.51 -11.37 8.93
CA GLY A 238 7.96 -10.65 7.74
C GLY A 238 7.08 -10.93 6.52
N MET A 239 6.82 -12.21 6.23
CA MET A 239 6.02 -12.64 5.07
C MET A 239 4.59 -12.10 5.09
N THR A 240 3.91 -12.20 6.23
CA THR A 240 2.50 -11.80 6.36
C THR A 240 2.33 -10.30 6.22
N SER A 241 3.22 -9.48 6.80
CA SER A 241 3.20 -8.01 6.63
C SER A 241 3.40 -7.60 5.17
N MET A 242 4.30 -8.27 4.46
CA MET A 242 4.60 -8.03 3.06
C MET A 242 3.39 -8.38 2.17
N PHE A 243 2.83 -9.58 2.35
CA PHE A 243 1.65 -10.00 1.61
C PHE A 243 0.43 -9.11 1.90
N ALA A 244 0.26 -8.62 3.13
CA ALA A 244 -0.79 -7.68 3.49
C ALA A 244 -0.62 -6.34 2.74
N LEU A 245 0.61 -5.81 2.67
CA LEU A 245 0.94 -4.58 1.95
C LEU A 245 0.70 -4.74 0.44
N ILE A 246 1.22 -5.81 -0.17
CA ILE A 246 1.10 -6.08 -1.60
C ILE A 246 -0.38 -6.20 -1.98
N SER A 247 -1.10 -7.09 -1.30
CA SER A 247 -2.51 -7.32 -1.58
C SER A 247 -3.35 -6.06 -1.34
N GLY A 248 -3.04 -5.26 -0.31
CA GLY A 248 -3.68 -3.98 -0.05
C GLY A 248 -3.48 -2.95 -1.18
N VAL A 249 -2.27 -2.86 -1.73
CA VAL A 249 -1.99 -2.00 -2.89
C VAL A 249 -2.69 -2.50 -4.15
N VAL A 250 -2.67 -3.81 -4.41
CA VAL A 250 -3.37 -4.41 -5.56
C VAL A 250 -4.88 -4.12 -5.49
N VAL A 251 -5.50 -4.31 -4.32
CA VAL A 251 -6.94 -4.04 -4.11
C VAL A 251 -7.26 -2.55 -4.28
N SER A 252 -6.43 -1.65 -3.77
CA SER A 252 -6.72 -0.21 -3.75
C SER A 252 -6.39 0.51 -5.06
N ALA A 253 -5.28 0.13 -5.72
CA ALA A 253 -4.84 0.71 -6.99
C ALA A 253 -5.45 0.00 -8.21
N GLY A 254 -5.84 -1.27 -8.08
CA GLY A 254 -6.58 -2.03 -9.10
C GLY A 254 -8.09 -1.72 -9.17
N THR A 255 -8.62 -0.95 -8.22
CA THR A 255 -10.05 -0.62 -8.17
C THR A 255 -10.32 0.88 -8.32
N LYS A 256 -11.57 1.24 -8.63
CA LYS A 256 -12.04 2.63 -8.82
C LYS A 256 -11.72 3.60 -7.68
N TRP A 257 -11.30 3.09 -6.53
CA TRP A 257 -11.07 3.87 -5.33
C TRP A 257 -9.73 4.61 -5.34
N GLY A 258 -8.65 4.04 -5.88
CA GLY A 258 -7.30 4.61 -5.88
C GLY A 258 -6.70 4.78 -4.48
N LEU A 259 -5.41 4.44 -4.32
CA LEU A 259 -4.69 4.37 -3.03
C LEU A 259 -4.80 5.65 -2.18
N LEU A 260 -4.72 6.84 -2.80
CA LEU A 260 -4.71 8.14 -2.11
C LEU A 260 -6.01 8.94 -2.24
N ARG A 261 -7.06 8.44 -2.92
CA ARG A 261 -8.28 9.27 -3.13
C ARG A 261 -9.22 9.26 -1.92
N ARG A 262 -9.04 8.33 -0.98
CA ARG A 262 -9.84 8.23 0.24
C ARG A 262 -8.92 8.26 1.43
N ARG A 263 -9.18 9.17 2.37
CA ARG A 263 -8.34 9.36 3.56
C ARG A 263 -8.19 8.08 4.37
N TRP A 264 -9.28 7.33 4.57
CA TRP A 264 -9.23 6.07 5.31
C TRP A 264 -8.36 4.99 4.64
N VAL A 265 -8.26 4.98 3.29
CA VAL A 265 -7.39 4.04 2.58
C VAL A 265 -5.93 4.43 2.78
N ALA A 266 -5.63 5.73 2.66
CA ALA A 266 -4.30 6.27 2.89
C ALA A 266 -3.84 6.04 4.35
N THR A 267 -4.70 6.31 5.34
CA THR A 267 -4.39 6.08 6.77
C THR A 267 -4.01 4.63 7.02
N LYS A 268 -4.79 3.66 6.52
CA LYS A 268 -4.44 2.24 6.65
C LYS A 268 -3.13 1.90 5.96
N PHE A 269 -2.92 2.40 4.75
CA PHE A 269 -1.70 2.14 4.00
C PHE A 269 -0.46 2.62 4.77
N PHE A 270 -0.47 3.86 5.25
CA PHE A 270 0.65 4.40 6.03
C PHE A 270 0.80 3.70 7.38
N LEU A 271 -0.30 3.31 8.03
CA LEU A 271 -0.25 2.60 9.30
C LEU A 271 0.27 1.16 9.13
N THR A 272 -0.12 0.46 8.05
CA THR A 272 0.47 -0.84 7.68
C THR A 272 1.98 -0.71 7.46
N MET A 273 2.41 0.34 6.75
CA MET A 273 3.84 0.60 6.53
C MET A 273 4.58 0.91 7.84
N GLY A 274 3.96 1.70 8.73
CA GLY A 274 4.52 2.01 10.04
C GLY A 274 4.65 0.78 10.95
N VAL A 275 3.62 -0.08 11.01
CA VAL A 275 3.68 -1.32 11.79
C VAL A 275 4.71 -2.29 11.21
N MET A 276 4.83 -2.37 9.89
CA MET A 276 5.85 -3.19 9.24
C MET A 276 7.26 -2.70 9.58
N ILE A 277 7.52 -1.38 9.50
CA ILE A 277 8.81 -0.79 9.89
C ILE A 277 9.09 -1.05 11.38
N LEU A 278 8.11 -0.84 12.26
CA LEU A 278 8.22 -1.17 13.69
C LEU A 278 8.58 -2.66 13.90
N GLY A 279 7.94 -3.54 13.13
CA GLY A 279 8.21 -4.98 13.11
C GLY A 279 9.68 -5.28 12.82
N PHE A 280 10.18 -4.84 11.67
CA PHE A 280 11.55 -5.11 11.24
C PHE A 280 12.64 -4.40 12.05
N SER A 281 12.39 -3.14 12.45
CA SER A 281 13.43 -2.31 13.09
C SER A 281 13.50 -2.49 14.60
N VAL A 282 12.39 -2.81 15.26
CA VAL A 282 12.32 -2.87 16.73
C VAL A 282 11.93 -4.26 17.21
N ILE A 283 10.77 -4.77 16.79
CA ILE A 283 10.23 -6.04 17.32
C ILE A 283 11.17 -7.20 17.00
N HIS A 284 11.65 -7.30 15.76
CA HIS A 284 12.61 -8.32 15.34
C HIS A 284 13.89 -8.30 16.20
N GLN A 285 14.43 -7.10 16.49
CA GLN A 285 15.64 -6.96 17.30
C GLN A 285 15.41 -7.39 18.75
N LEU A 286 14.27 -7.02 19.34
CA LEU A 286 13.90 -7.44 20.69
C LEU A 286 13.70 -8.96 20.79
N ILE A 287 13.15 -9.59 19.77
CA ILE A 287 12.98 -11.05 19.72
C ILE A 287 14.33 -11.75 19.66
N LEU A 288 15.24 -11.27 18.80
CA LEU A 288 16.60 -11.79 18.72
C LEU A 288 17.33 -11.65 20.07
N GLU A 289 17.30 -10.47 20.67
CA GLU A 289 17.95 -10.21 21.97
C GLU A 289 17.37 -11.09 23.08
N ALA A 290 16.05 -11.25 23.13
CA ALA A 290 15.39 -12.14 24.09
C ALA A 290 15.83 -13.60 23.91
N ASN A 291 15.91 -14.07 22.66
CA ASN A 291 16.32 -15.44 22.36
C ASN A 291 17.80 -15.68 22.72
N THR A 292 18.70 -14.74 22.39
CA THR A 292 20.12 -14.85 22.78
C THR A 292 20.31 -14.87 24.29
N LEU A 293 19.57 -14.04 25.03
CA LEU A 293 19.64 -14.01 26.49
C LEU A 293 19.15 -15.32 27.12
N VAL A 294 18.10 -15.93 26.55
CA VAL A 294 17.62 -17.25 26.98
C VAL A 294 18.68 -18.31 26.75
N ASP A 295 19.32 -18.31 25.57
CA ASP A 295 20.36 -19.29 25.24
C ASP A 295 21.64 -19.13 26.09
N GLU A 296 21.94 -17.91 26.53
CA GLU A 296 23.02 -17.60 27.48
C GLU A 296 22.67 -17.98 28.93
N GLY A 297 21.44 -18.43 29.21
CA GLY A 297 21.00 -18.80 30.56
C GLY A 297 20.74 -17.59 31.46
N ALA A 298 20.29 -16.46 30.90
CA ALA A 298 19.95 -15.28 31.69
C ALA A 298 18.92 -15.61 32.79
N PRO A 299 19.02 -14.94 33.96
CA PRO A 299 18.07 -15.18 35.03
C PRO A 299 16.65 -14.80 34.59
N VAL A 300 15.67 -15.61 34.99
CA VAL A 300 14.25 -15.43 34.65
C VAL A 300 13.75 -14.04 35.05
N ARG A 301 14.30 -13.50 36.15
CA ARG A 301 13.93 -12.23 36.78
C ARG A 301 15.13 -11.47 37.33
N GLY A 302 14.98 -10.15 37.42
CA GLY A 302 15.98 -9.21 37.96
C GLY A 302 17.11 -8.88 37.00
N GLY A 303 17.01 -9.28 35.73
CA GLY A 303 18.06 -9.14 34.71
C GLY A 303 17.62 -8.35 33.49
N ARG A 304 18.53 -8.24 32.50
CA ARG A 304 18.27 -7.55 31.22
C ARG A 304 17.05 -8.11 30.48
N LEU A 305 16.76 -9.39 30.64
CA LEU A 305 15.63 -10.08 30.01
C LEU A 305 14.27 -9.52 30.41
N ASP A 306 14.11 -8.99 31.64
CA ASP A 306 12.86 -8.34 32.06
C ASP A 306 12.60 -7.07 31.24
N GLY A 307 13.64 -6.24 31.05
CA GLY A 307 13.54 -5.00 30.27
C GLY A 307 13.16 -5.29 28.81
N VAL A 308 13.81 -6.29 28.21
CA VAL A 308 13.52 -6.74 26.84
C VAL A 308 12.09 -7.29 26.74
N GLY A 309 11.67 -8.14 27.68
CA GLY A 309 10.32 -8.71 27.72
C GLY A 309 9.21 -7.65 27.79
N TRP A 310 9.39 -6.61 28.62
CA TRP A 310 8.44 -5.50 28.72
C TRP A 310 8.45 -4.59 27.48
N ALA A 311 9.62 -4.28 26.93
CA ALA A 311 9.73 -3.51 25.69
C ALA A 311 9.06 -4.26 24.52
N MET A 312 9.26 -5.57 24.45
CA MET A 312 8.63 -6.44 23.44
C MET A 312 7.11 -6.49 23.62
N SER A 313 6.62 -6.59 24.86
CA SER A 313 5.19 -6.53 25.17
C SER A 313 4.56 -5.20 24.77
N GLY A 314 5.21 -4.07 25.08
CA GLY A 314 4.72 -2.74 24.75
C GLY A 314 4.68 -2.48 23.24
N THR A 315 5.71 -2.90 22.51
CA THR A 315 5.76 -2.76 21.04
C THR A 315 4.79 -3.70 20.33
N ALA A 316 4.63 -4.94 20.80
CA ALA A 316 3.62 -5.87 20.29
C ALA A 316 2.19 -5.35 20.55
N LEU A 317 1.92 -4.77 21.72
CA LEU A 317 0.65 -4.12 22.02
C LEU A 317 0.37 -2.95 21.09
N LEU A 318 1.36 -2.08 20.85
CA LEU A 318 1.24 -0.95 19.92
C LEU A 318 0.91 -1.44 18.50
N ALA A 319 1.58 -2.50 18.03
CA ALA A 319 1.28 -3.13 16.75
C ALA A 319 -0.16 -3.68 16.73
N LEU A 320 -0.57 -4.43 17.75
CA LEU A 320 -1.91 -5.00 17.88
C LEU A 320 -2.99 -3.91 17.84
N LEU A 321 -2.85 -2.87 18.66
CA LEU A 321 -3.79 -1.74 18.70
C LEU A 321 -3.85 -1.02 17.35
N SER A 322 -2.71 -0.90 16.65
CA SER A 322 -2.67 -0.34 15.30
C SER A 322 -3.46 -1.19 14.30
N LEU A 323 -3.33 -2.53 14.33
CA LEU A 323 -4.10 -3.43 13.47
C LEU A 323 -5.61 -3.40 13.78
N VAL A 324 -5.97 -3.37 15.07
CA VAL A 324 -7.37 -3.23 15.51
C VAL A 324 -7.94 -1.88 15.05
N PHE A 325 -7.19 -0.80 15.21
CA PHE A 325 -7.57 0.53 14.72
C PHE A 325 -7.76 0.53 13.19
N MET A 326 -6.85 -0.06 12.43
CA MET A 326 -7.02 -0.22 10.97
C MET A 326 -8.29 -1.00 10.62
N THR A 327 -8.61 -2.03 11.40
CA THR A 327 -9.83 -2.83 11.23
C THR A 327 -11.08 -1.98 11.51
N ALA A 328 -11.10 -1.21 12.60
CA ALA A 328 -12.19 -0.28 12.91
C ALA A 328 -12.37 0.78 11.82
N VAL A 329 -11.28 1.40 11.35
CA VAL A 329 -11.28 2.36 10.23
C VAL A 329 -11.83 1.71 8.94
N SER A 330 -11.62 0.42 8.74
CA SER A 330 -12.18 -0.36 7.62
C SER A 330 -13.70 -0.41 7.63
N THR A 331 -14.25 -0.65 8.81
CA THR A 331 -15.65 -0.95 9.02
C THR A 331 -16.44 0.33 9.08
N TYR A 332 -16.01 1.28 9.91
CA TYR A 332 -16.73 2.54 10.15
C TYR A 332 -16.48 3.61 9.09
N LYS A 333 -15.39 3.51 8.30
CA LYS A 333 -15.02 4.46 7.22
C LYS A 333 -15.24 5.93 7.59
N PRO A 334 -14.66 6.42 8.71
CA PRO A 334 -15.03 7.71 9.28
C PRO A 334 -14.67 8.93 8.41
N TRP A 335 -13.88 8.78 7.33
CA TRP A 335 -13.36 9.89 6.54
C TRP A 335 -13.72 9.84 5.05
N GLY A 336 -14.16 10.99 4.51
CA GLY A 336 -14.53 11.20 3.11
C GLY A 336 -13.35 11.22 2.11
N THR A 337 -13.59 11.72 0.90
CA THR A 337 -12.59 11.78 -0.18
C THR A 337 -11.46 12.79 0.10
N THR A 338 -10.25 12.50 -0.41
CA THR A 338 -9.06 13.34 -0.24
C THR A 338 -9.17 14.65 -1.04
N ARG A 339 -8.59 15.75 -0.53
CA ARG A 339 -8.63 17.10 -1.15
C ARG A 339 -8.15 17.13 -2.60
N TRP A 340 -7.26 16.23 -3.01
CA TRP A 340 -6.77 16.08 -4.39
C TRP A 340 -7.89 15.78 -5.42
N ASN A 341 -9.04 15.27 -4.97
CA ASN A 341 -10.20 14.98 -5.81
C ASN A 341 -11.30 16.06 -5.73
N ARG A 342 -11.09 17.15 -4.98
CA ARG A 342 -11.93 18.35 -5.16
C ARG A 342 -11.43 19.00 -6.45
N ALA A 343 -12.11 18.73 -7.56
CA ALA A 343 -11.92 19.55 -8.75
C ALA A 343 -12.05 21.03 -8.34
N PRO A 344 -11.26 21.94 -8.92
CA PRO A 344 -11.46 23.36 -8.68
C PRO A 344 -12.90 23.69 -9.09
N ALA A 345 -13.72 24.12 -8.14
CA ALA A 345 -15.09 24.58 -8.38
C ALA A 345 -15.15 25.87 -9.24
N ALA A 346 -14.05 26.24 -9.90
CA ALA A 346 -13.89 27.48 -10.66
C ALA A 346 -14.47 27.41 -12.09
N ASN A 347 -14.65 26.22 -12.69
CA ASN A 347 -15.17 26.11 -14.07
C ASN A 347 -16.70 26.02 -14.18
N ALA A 348 -17.44 25.91 -13.08
CA ALA A 348 -18.91 25.96 -13.10
C ALA A 348 -19.44 27.41 -13.16
N ALA A 349 -18.71 28.36 -12.56
CA ALA A 349 -19.09 29.78 -12.60
C ALA A 349 -18.85 30.43 -13.97
N ALA A 350 -17.86 29.96 -14.74
CA ALA A 350 -17.53 30.49 -16.07
C ALA A 350 -18.57 30.16 -17.15
N HIS A 351 -19.41 29.13 -16.96
CA HIS A 351 -20.49 28.76 -17.89
C HIS A 351 -21.83 29.44 -17.58
N THR A 352 -21.91 30.26 -16.54
CA THR A 352 -23.14 30.97 -16.15
C THR A 352 -23.05 32.48 -16.42
N ALA A 353 -21.94 32.97 -16.97
CA ALA A 353 -21.83 34.36 -17.37
C ALA A 353 -22.75 34.63 -18.60
N PRO A 354 -23.68 35.59 -18.54
CA PRO A 354 -24.50 35.95 -19.69
C PRO A 354 -23.59 36.42 -20.83
N ARG A 355 -23.73 35.79 -21.98
CA ARG A 355 -22.99 36.20 -23.20
C ARG A 355 -23.43 37.63 -23.56
N PRO A 356 -22.52 38.60 -23.72
CA PRO A 356 -22.90 39.95 -24.12
C PRO A 356 -23.63 39.90 -25.47
N ALA A 357 -24.78 40.56 -25.53
CA ALA A 357 -25.60 40.63 -26.73
C ALA A 357 -24.78 41.25 -27.87
N ARG A 358 -24.74 40.57 -29.02
CA ARG A 358 -24.15 41.15 -30.24
C ARG A 358 -25.03 42.33 -30.67
N PRO A 359 -24.46 43.50 -31.02
CA PRO A 359 -25.24 44.56 -31.67
C PRO A 359 -25.79 44.02 -32.99
N SER A 360 -27.08 44.19 -33.21
CA SER A 360 -27.74 43.89 -34.49
C SER A 360 -27.21 44.86 -35.55
N VAL A 361 -26.52 44.30 -36.54
CA VAL A 361 -26.20 45.01 -37.79
C VAL A 361 -27.52 45.23 -38.53
N SER A 362 -27.93 46.49 -38.67
CA SER A 362 -29.03 46.89 -39.55
C SER A 362 -28.46 47.25 -40.92
N GLU A 363 -28.38 46.26 -41.80
CA GLU A 363 -28.45 46.44 -43.26
C GLU A 363 -29.88 46.03 -43.63
N GLY A 364 -30.73 46.74 -44.37
CA GLY A 364 -30.71 48.00 -45.12
C GLY A 364 -32.00 48.03 -45.99
N GLN A 365 -32.22 49.13 -46.72
CA GLN A 365 -33.19 49.37 -47.82
C GLN A 365 -34.44 50.21 -47.50
N SER A 366 -34.35 51.51 -47.80
CA SER A 366 -34.92 52.10 -49.04
C SER A 366 -34.28 53.46 -49.31
#